data_AF-A0A0L1I5P0-F1
#
_entry.id   AF-A0A0L1I5P0-F1
#
_cell.length_a   1.000
_cell.length_b   1.000
_cell.length_c   1.000
_cell.angle_alpha   90.00
_cell.angle_beta   90.00
_cell.angle_gamma   90.00
#
_symmetry.space_group_name_H-M   'P 1'
#
loop_
_entity.id
_entity.type
_entity.pdbx_description
1 polymer ?
#
loop_
_entity_poly.entity_id
_entity_poly.type
_entity_poly.pdbx_seq_one_letter_code
_entity_poly.pdbx_strand_id
1 'polypeptide(L)'
;MSQLKIKRGNFLFTSESVNEGHPDKICDQISDAILDSCLREDPYSKVACEVCAKKNYIFIFGEITTKAKVNYDKVTRDVLKHIGYDDESKGLDYKTAEIKVSIDEQSPDIAQCVHENRSPELIGAGDQGIMFGYATDETENYMPLTHHYATLLGKRLTEVRKLGILPYLGPDGKTQITIEYKNKGSCGGHLETFTCSYCSYSTQHAEDINMNN
;
A
#
# COMPACT_ATOMS: atom_id res chain seq x y z
N MET A 1 28.03 7.20 20.85
CA MET A 1 26.58 7.35 20.66
C MET A 1 26.04 8.22 21.77
N SER A 2 25.57 9.43 21.46
CA SER A 2 24.90 10.29 22.46
C SER A 2 23.51 9.70 22.77
N GLN A 3 23.22 9.40 24.03
CA GLN A 3 21.87 9.00 24.43
C GLN A 3 20.90 10.18 24.17
N LEU A 4 19.82 9.92 23.44
CA LEU A 4 18.71 10.86 23.27
C LEU A 4 18.12 11.20 24.64
N LYS A 5 18.21 12.47 25.05
CA LYS A 5 17.61 12.96 26.30
C LYS A 5 16.20 13.44 26.02
N ILE A 6 15.20 12.61 26.30
CA ILE A 6 13.78 12.95 26.20
C ILE A 6 13.32 13.58 27.52
N LYS A 7 12.49 14.63 27.47
CA LYS A 7 11.96 15.26 28.69
C LYS A 7 10.98 14.31 29.40
N ARG A 8 10.94 14.35 30.74
CA ARG A 8 10.00 13.56 31.54
C ARG A 8 8.56 13.88 31.13
N GLY A 9 7.80 12.86 30.71
CA GLY A 9 6.43 12.99 30.20
C GLY A 9 6.31 13.03 28.67
N ASN A 10 7.42 13.12 27.94
CA ASN A 10 7.45 12.97 26.49
C ASN A 10 7.71 11.51 26.11
N PHE A 11 7.29 11.13 24.91
CA PHE A 11 7.56 9.81 24.33
C PHE A 11 7.89 9.92 22.84
N LEU A 12 8.58 8.91 22.32
CA LEU A 12 8.82 8.77 20.89
C LEU A 12 7.79 7.83 20.29
N PHE A 13 7.27 8.18 19.13
CA PHE A 13 6.43 7.31 18.34
C PHE A 13 6.92 7.30 16.89
N THR A 14 6.81 6.14 16.24
CA THR A 14 7.35 5.92 14.90
C THR A 14 6.26 5.34 14.01
N SER A 15 6.21 5.80 12.77
CA SER A 15 5.44 5.15 11.70
C SER A 15 6.28 5.07 10.44
N GLU A 16 5.93 4.13 9.58
CA GLU A 16 6.57 3.90 8.30
C GLU A 16 5.57 3.95 7.14
N SER A 17 6.09 4.08 5.93
CA SER A 17 5.35 3.98 4.68
C SER A 17 6.27 3.47 3.58
N VAL A 18 5.70 2.89 2.54
CA VAL A 18 6.44 2.32 1.40
C VAL A 18 5.88 2.85 0.08
N ASN A 19 6.73 2.92 -0.93
CA ASN A 19 6.39 3.45 -2.25
C ASN A 19 5.57 2.44 -3.08
N GLU A 20 4.98 2.94 -4.17
CA GLU A 20 4.21 2.15 -5.13
C GLU A 20 4.99 0.96 -5.74
N GLY A 21 6.32 1.00 -5.73
CA GLY A 21 7.15 -0.10 -6.21
C GLY A 21 7.56 -1.12 -5.16
N HIS A 22 7.19 -0.94 -3.88
CA HIS A 22 7.43 -1.97 -2.88
C HIS A 22 6.67 -3.25 -3.28
N PRO A 23 7.28 -4.45 -3.25
CA PRO A 23 6.67 -5.68 -3.77
C PRO A 23 5.28 -5.95 -3.18
N ASP A 24 5.09 -5.73 -1.88
CA ASP A 24 3.77 -5.89 -1.25
C ASP A 24 2.74 -4.88 -1.79
N LYS A 25 3.17 -3.64 -2.09
CA LYS A 25 2.28 -2.62 -2.70
C LYS A 25 2.05 -2.83 -4.18
N ILE A 26 2.96 -3.52 -4.89
CA ILE A 26 2.68 -4.00 -6.25
C ILE A 26 1.52 -5.00 -6.19
N CYS A 27 1.56 -5.95 -5.25
CA CYS A 27 0.48 -6.91 -5.06
C CYS A 27 -0.86 -6.22 -4.77
N ASP A 28 -0.90 -5.33 -3.78
CA ASP A 28 -2.10 -4.57 -3.43
C ASP A 28 -2.68 -3.83 -4.66
N GLN A 29 -1.83 -3.12 -5.42
CA GLN A 29 -2.26 -2.38 -6.60
C GLN A 29 -2.78 -3.28 -7.73
N ILE A 30 -2.19 -4.47 -7.94
CA ILE A 30 -2.69 -5.42 -8.95
C ILE A 30 -4.03 -6.02 -8.50
N SER A 31 -4.14 -6.43 -7.23
CA SER A 31 -5.39 -6.92 -6.65
C SER A 31 -6.52 -5.91 -6.81
N ASP A 32 -6.28 -4.65 -6.44
CA ASP A 32 -7.28 -3.58 -6.55
C ASP A 32 -7.57 -3.21 -8.02
N ALA A 33 -6.59 -3.26 -8.92
CA ALA A 33 -6.84 -3.01 -10.35
C ALA A 33 -7.70 -4.12 -10.98
N ILE A 34 -7.57 -5.36 -10.51
CA ILE A 34 -8.45 -6.47 -10.91
C ILE A 34 -9.86 -6.27 -10.35
N LEU A 35 -9.98 -5.87 -9.07
CA LEU A 35 -11.25 -5.47 -8.47
C LEU A 35 -11.94 -4.37 -9.29
N ASP A 36 -11.22 -3.30 -9.63
CA ASP A 36 -11.72 -2.21 -10.48
C ASP A 36 -12.15 -2.70 -11.87
N SER A 37 -11.43 -3.67 -12.44
CA SER A 37 -11.82 -4.28 -13.71
C SER A 37 -13.13 -5.05 -13.61
N CYS A 38 -13.35 -5.75 -12.49
CA CYS A 38 -14.61 -6.45 -12.24
C CYS A 38 -15.75 -5.45 -12.05
N LEU A 39 -15.58 -4.48 -11.14
CA LEU A 39 -16.62 -3.52 -10.76
C LEU A 39 -17.03 -2.57 -11.89
N ARG A 40 -16.14 -2.29 -12.84
CA ARG A 40 -16.44 -1.46 -14.01
C ARG A 40 -17.49 -2.08 -14.94
N GLU A 41 -17.50 -3.40 -15.07
CA GLU A 41 -18.46 -4.12 -15.93
C GLU A 41 -19.60 -4.75 -15.12
N ASP A 42 -19.33 -5.18 -13.89
CA ASP A 42 -20.29 -5.80 -12.99
C ASP A 42 -20.15 -5.24 -11.56
N PRO A 43 -20.95 -4.23 -11.20
CA PRO A 43 -20.93 -3.62 -9.86
C PRO A 43 -21.28 -4.58 -8.71
N TYR A 44 -21.81 -5.77 -9.02
CA TYR A 44 -22.18 -6.79 -8.03
C TYR A 44 -21.15 -7.92 -7.92
N SER A 45 -19.99 -7.78 -8.56
CA SER A 45 -18.89 -8.74 -8.49
C SER A 45 -18.53 -9.09 -7.05
N LYS A 46 -18.21 -10.36 -6.81
CA LYS A 46 -17.58 -10.82 -5.56
C LYS A 46 -16.12 -11.11 -5.88
N VAL A 47 -15.20 -10.39 -5.24
CA VAL A 47 -13.78 -10.42 -5.57
C VAL A 47 -12.99 -10.60 -4.28
N ALA A 48 -12.29 -11.71 -4.18
CA ALA A 48 -11.24 -11.97 -3.21
C ALA A 48 -9.97 -12.32 -4.01
N CYS A 49 -9.27 -11.28 -4.47
CA CYS A 49 -8.13 -11.42 -5.38
C CYS A 49 -6.82 -11.19 -4.61
N GLU A 50 -6.04 -12.25 -4.48
CA GLU A 50 -4.73 -12.23 -3.85
C GLU A 50 -3.63 -12.22 -4.92
N VAL A 51 -2.54 -11.52 -4.61
CA VAL A 51 -1.38 -11.42 -5.50
C VAL A 51 -0.12 -11.64 -4.69
N CYS A 52 0.79 -12.46 -5.21
CA CYS A 52 2.16 -12.52 -4.71
C CYS A 52 3.15 -12.22 -5.84
N ALA A 53 4.23 -11.51 -5.49
CA ALA A 53 5.25 -11.06 -6.42
C ALA A 53 6.63 -11.59 -6.02
N LYS A 54 7.38 -12.05 -7.02
CA LYS A 54 8.79 -12.41 -6.91
C LYS A 54 9.54 -11.89 -8.14
N LYS A 55 10.86 -12.16 -8.21
CA LYS A 55 11.71 -11.74 -9.33
C LYS A 55 11.09 -12.19 -10.67
N ASN A 56 10.66 -11.21 -11.45
CA ASN A 56 10.03 -11.38 -12.76
C ASN A 56 8.83 -12.34 -12.81
N TYR A 57 8.11 -12.52 -11.70
CA TYR A 57 6.99 -13.44 -11.60
C TYR A 57 5.87 -12.85 -10.73
N ILE A 58 4.64 -12.87 -11.25
CA ILE A 58 3.41 -12.47 -10.55
C ILE A 58 2.46 -13.67 -10.54
N PHE A 59 1.94 -14.00 -9.37
CA PHE A 59 0.90 -15.01 -9.22
C PHE A 59 -0.36 -14.40 -8.64
N ILE A 60 -1.45 -14.53 -9.40
CA ILE A 60 -2.79 -14.05 -9.06
C ILE A 60 -3.63 -15.27 -8.69
N PHE A 61 -4.25 -15.25 -7.51
CA PHE A 61 -5.03 -16.36 -7.00
C PHE A 61 -6.17 -15.90 -6.09
N GLY A 62 -7.11 -16.79 -5.78
CA GLY A 62 -8.27 -16.52 -4.94
C GLY A 62 -9.59 -16.76 -5.69
N GLU A 63 -10.65 -16.10 -5.26
CA GLU A 63 -12.01 -16.35 -5.73
C GLU A 63 -12.66 -15.11 -6.33
N ILE A 64 -13.14 -15.23 -7.59
CA ILE A 64 -13.86 -14.15 -8.27
C ILE A 64 -15.13 -14.72 -8.91
N THR A 65 -16.29 -14.22 -8.45
CA THR A 65 -17.57 -14.44 -9.10
C THR A 65 -18.05 -13.13 -9.71
N THR A 66 -17.99 -13.02 -11.04
CA THR A 66 -18.31 -11.81 -11.79
C THR A 66 -18.85 -12.14 -13.19
N LYS A 67 -19.66 -11.23 -13.75
CA LYS A 67 -20.03 -11.25 -15.18
C LYS A 67 -19.01 -10.55 -16.08
N ALA A 68 -18.05 -9.83 -15.48
CA ALA A 68 -17.02 -9.08 -16.19
C ALA A 68 -16.06 -10.00 -16.95
N LYS A 69 -15.52 -9.52 -18.07
CA LYS A 69 -14.45 -10.22 -18.79
C LYS A 69 -13.10 -9.58 -18.49
N VAL A 70 -12.44 -10.06 -17.45
CA VAL A 70 -11.16 -9.51 -17.01
C VAL A 70 -9.99 -10.10 -17.80
N ASN A 71 -9.17 -9.24 -18.38
CA ASN A 71 -7.86 -9.62 -18.92
C ASN A 71 -6.77 -9.40 -17.85
N TYR A 72 -6.56 -10.42 -17.02
CA TYR A 72 -5.62 -10.37 -15.89
C TYR A 72 -4.18 -10.01 -16.30
N ASP A 73 -3.70 -10.56 -17.44
CA ASP A 73 -2.36 -10.27 -17.96
C ASP A 73 -2.24 -8.78 -18.30
N LYS A 74 -3.18 -8.25 -19.09
CA LYS A 74 -3.17 -6.83 -19.48
C LYS A 74 -3.25 -5.90 -18.26
N VAL A 75 -4.19 -6.15 -17.33
CA VAL A 75 -4.38 -5.32 -16.13
C VAL A 75 -3.09 -5.29 -15.31
N THR A 76 -2.47 -6.44 -15.07
CA THR A 76 -1.22 -6.56 -14.34
C THR A 76 -0.08 -5.80 -15.01
N ARG A 77 0.09 -5.97 -16.32
CA ARG A 77 1.14 -5.28 -17.09
C ARG A 77 0.94 -3.77 -17.10
N ASP A 78 -0.30 -3.30 -17.18
CA ASP A 78 -0.61 -1.86 -17.10
C ASP A 78 -0.24 -1.28 -15.73
N VAL A 79 -0.51 -2.00 -14.64
CA VAL A 79 -0.09 -1.60 -13.28
C VAL A 79 1.42 -1.55 -13.15
N LEU A 80 2.14 -2.61 -13.55
CA LEU A 80 3.61 -2.65 -13.49
C LEU A 80 4.25 -1.52 -14.31
N LYS A 81 3.69 -1.26 -15.50
CA LYS A 81 4.11 -0.14 -16.36
C LYS A 81 3.84 1.21 -15.69
N HIS A 82 2.68 1.40 -15.06
CA HIS A 82 2.35 2.64 -14.34
C HIS A 82 3.30 2.90 -13.16
N ILE A 83 3.67 1.84 -12.44
CA ILE A 83 4.63 1.89 -11.33
C ILE A 83 6.03 2.29 -11.85
N GLY A 84 6.39 1.82 -13.04
CA GLY A 84 7.67 2.12 -13.70
C GLY A 84 8.67 0.96 -13.66
N TYR A 85 8.18 -0.27 -13.50
CA TYR A 85 8.94 -1.50 -13.74
C TYR A 85 8.89 -1.85 -15.23
N ASP A 86 9.80 -1.25 -15.99
CA ASP A 86 9.87 -1.27 -17.46
C ASP A 86 11.24 -1.71 -18.00
N ASP A 87 12.09 -2.28 -17.15
CA ASP A 87 13.40 -2.81 -17.54
C ASP A 87 13.88 -3.84 -16.50
N GLU A 88 14.49 -4.93 -16.96
CA GLU A 88 14.96 -6.00 -16.06
C GLU A 88 16.02 -5.53 -15.06
N SER A 89 16.79 -4.46 -15.38
CA SER A 89 17.74 -3.85 -14.46
C SER A 89 17.09 -3.29 -13.18
N LYS A 90 15.79 -3.01 -13.22
CA LYS A 90 15.00 -2.58 -12.05
C LYS A 90 14.52 -3.76 -11.20
N GLY A 91 14.80 -4.99 -11.62
CA GLY A 91 14.41 -6.24 -10.92
C GLY A 91 13.07 -6.83 -11.36
N LEU A 92 12.29 -6.11 -12.17
CA LEU A 92 11.00 -6.51 -12.75
C LEU A 92 10.73 -5.69 -14.02
N ASP A 93 10.20 -6.32 -15.07
CA ASP A 93 9.78 -5.65 -16.30
C ASP A 93 8.38 -6.09 -16.71
N TYR A 94 7.45 -5.15 -16.86
CA TYR A 94 6.08 -5.42 -17.30
C TYR A 94 6.01 -6.14 -18.67
N LYS A 95 7.07 -6.06 -19.49
CA LYS A 95 7.14 -6.71 -20.81
C LYS A 95 7.48 -8.20 -20.71
N THR A 96 8.35 -8.57 -19.77
CA THR A 96 8.91 -9.93 -19.68
C THR A 96 8.44 -10.70 -18.45
N ALA A 97 7.73 -10.05 -17.52
CA ALA A 97 7.17 -10.69 -16.33
C ALA A 97 6.26 -11.88 -16.71
N GLU A 98 6.52 -13.01 -16.06
CA GLU A 98 5.64 -14.18 -16.09
C GLU A 98 4.44 -13.91 -15.18
N ILE A 99 3.24 -14.09 -15.72
CA ILE A 99 1.98 -13.87 -14.99
C ILE A 99 1.22 -15.18 -14.97
N LYS A 100 1.03 -15.73 -13.77
CA LYS A 100 0.26 -16.95 -13.52
C LYS A 100 -1.06 -16.59 -12.86
N VAL A 101 -2.15 -17.18 -13.34
CA VAL A 101 -3.50 -16.96 -12.81
C VAL A 101 -4.09 -18.28 -12.34
N SER A 102 -4.66 -18.29 -11.14
CA SER A 102 -5.39 -19.40 -10.53
C SER A 102 -6.60 -18.86 -9.76
N ILE A 103 -7.63 -18.47 -10.50
CA ILE A 103 -8.88 -17.91 -9.98
C ILE A 103 -10.00 -18.93 -10.12
N ASP A 104 -10.68 -19.22 -9.02
CA ASP A 104 -11.91 -20.01 -8.97
C ASP A 104 -13.12 -19.12 -8.65
N GLU A 105 -14.32 -19.68 -8.68
CA GLU A 105 -15.52 -18.96 -8.22
C GLU A 105 -15.60 -18.96 -6.68
N GLN A 106 -16.29 -17.96 -6.11
CA GLN A 106 -16.61 -17.95 -4.69
C GLN A 106 -17.35 -19.24 -4.29
N SER A 107 -16.98 -19.82 -3.15
CA SER A 107 -17.68 -20.99 -2.60
C SER A 107 -19.20 -20.74 -2.48
N PRO A 108 -20.04 -21.63 -3.01
CA PRO A 108 -21.50 -21.56 -2.85
C PRO A 108 -21.94 -21.55 -1.38
N ASP A 109 -21.16 -22.19 -0.50
CA ASP A 109 -21.46 -22.24 0.94
C ASP A 109 -21.32 -20.87 1.61
N ILE A 110 -20.39 -20.05 1.11
CA ILE A 110 -20.23 -18.66 1.53
C ILE A 110 -21.33 -17.81 0.90
N ALA A 111 -21.57 -17.98 -0.40
CA ALA A 111 -22.55 -17.19 -1.14
C ALA A 111 -23.96 -17.26 -0.51
N GLN A 112 -24.44 -18.47 -0.19
CA GLN A 112 -25.77 -18.68 0.41
C GLN A 112 -25.92 -18.03 1.80
N CYS A 113 -24.83 -17.95 2.55
CA CYS A 113 -24.82 -17.37 3.90
C CYS A 113 -24.71 -15.85 3.88
N VAL A 114 -24.16 -15.26 2.81
CA VAL A 114 -23.83 -13.85 2.72
C VAL A 114 -24.85 -13.07 1.89
N HIS A 115 -25.12 -13.47 0.64
CA HIS A 115 -25.81 -12.60 -0.32
C HIS A 115 -26.90 -13.27 -1.16
N GLU A 116 -26.90 -14.59 -1.37
CA GLU A 116 -27.91 -15.22 -2.23
C GLU A 116 -29.33 -15.08 -1.67
N ASN A 117 -30.28 -14.76 -2.55
CA ASN A 117 -31.70 -14.58 -2.23
C ASN A 117 -31.97 -13.52 -1.13
N ARG A 118 -31.05 -12.57 -0.94
CA ARG A 118 -31.19 -11.46 0.01
C ARG A 118 -31.28 -10.13 -0.72
N SER A 119 -32.07 -9.20 -0.17
CA SER A 119 -32.03 -7.82 -0.63
C SER A 119 -30.71 -7.17 -0.18
N PRO A 120 -30.26 -6.09 -0.85
CA PRO A 120 -29.02 -5.39 -0.48
C PRO A 120 -28.95 -4.95 0.99
N GLU A 121 -30.09 -4.65 1.62
CA GLU A 121 -30.18 -4.24 3.03
C GLU A 121 -30.03 -5.41 4.01
N LEU A 122 -30.13 -6.65 3.52
CA LEU A 122 -30.10 -7.88 4.31
C LEU A 122 -28.85 -8.73 4.06
N ILE A 123 -27.86 -8.21 3.31
CA ILE A 123 -26.59 -8.90 3.10
C ILE A 123 -25.88 -9.13 4.44
N GLY A 124 -25.35 -10.33 4.63
CA GLY A 124 -24.53 -10.68 5.78
C GLY A 124 -23.11 -10.12 5.65
N ALA A 125 -22.37 -10.10 6.77
CA ALA A 125 -20.93 -9.92 6.71
C ALA A 125 -20.29 -11.07 5.91
N GLY A 126 -19.29 -10.76 5.09
CA GLY A 126 -18.59 -11.75 4.27
C GLY A 126 -17.74 -12.74 5.07
N ASP A 127 -17.29 -12.33 6.26
CA ASP A 127 -16.57 -13.14 7.23
C ASP A 127 -16.70 -12.52 8.64
N GLN A 128 -16.29 -13.26 9.68
CA GLN A 128 -16.12 -12.75 11.03
C GLN A 128 -14.88 -11.83 11.12
N GLY A 129 -14.93 -10.80 11.95
CA GLY A 129 -13.79 -9.91 12.11
C GLY A 129 -14.02 -8.76 13.11
N ILE A 130 -12.96 -7.98 13.34
CA ILE A 130 -12.96 -6.78 14.19
C ILE A 130 -12.32 -5.65 13.38
N MET A 131 -12.92 -4.47 13.42
CA MET A 131 -12.45 -3.29 12.69
C MET A 131 -12.24 -2.12 13.66
N PHE A 132 -11.18 -1.34 13.46
CA PHE A 132 -10.88 -0.14 14.24
C PHE A 132 -10.85 1.07 13.32
N GLY A 133 -11.54 2.14 13.71
CA GLY A 133 -11.38 3.47 13.13
C GLY A 133 -10.59 4.35 14.09
N TYR A 134 -9.70 5.18 13.57
CA TYR A 134 -8.91 6.13 14.35
C TYR A 134 -8.88 7.49 13.67
N ALA A 135 -8.90 8.56 14.47
CA ALA A 135 -8.74 9.95 14.03
C ALA A 135 -8.04 10.74 15.13
N THR A 136 -7.23 11.72 14.74
CA THR A 136 -6.48 12.61 15.65
C THR A 136 -6.38 13.99 15.02
N ASP A 137 -6.40 15.06 15.81
CA ASP A 137 -6.33 16.45 15.32
C ASP A 137 -4.90 16.94 15.02
N GLU A 138 -3.92 16.03 15.06
CA GLU A 138 -2.51 16.33 14.77
C GLU A 138 -2.25 16.88 13.35
N THR A 139 -3.12 16.55 12.38
CA THR A 139 -3.03 17.01 10.99
C THR A 139 -4.38 17.46 10.46
N GLU A 140 -4.38 18.25 9.39
CA GLU A 140 -5.60 18.70 8.70
C GLU A 140 -6.45 17.55 8.10
N ASN A 141 -5.83 16.40 7.83
CA ASN A 141 -6.50 15.20 7.33
C ASN A 141 -6.83 14.17 8.43
N TYR A 142 -6.75 14.58 9.69
CA TYR A 142 -7.08 13.80 10.88
C TYR A 142 -6.28 12.50 11.09
N MET A 143 -5.02 12.47 10.65
CA MET A 143 -4.13 11.30 10.71
C MET A 143 -2.95 11.53 11.67
N PRO A 144 -2.37 10.47 12.27
CA PRO A 144 -1.15 10.60 13.05
C PRO A 144 -0.04 11.29 12.27
N LEU A 145 0.63 12.26 12.89
CA LEU A 145 1.63 13.07 12.20
C LEU A 145 2.82 12.23 11.68
N THR A 146 3.19 11.18 12.42
CA THR A 146 4.23 10.22 12.00
C THR A 146 3.85 9.49 10.72
N HIS A 147 2.61 9.00 10.61
CA HIS A 147 2.11 8.33 9.41
C HIS A 147 2.02 9.32 8.25
N HIS A 148 1.42 10.48 8.49
CA HIS A 148 1.25 11.53 7.48
C HIS A 148 2.57 11.89 6.80
N TYR A 149 3.63 12.19 7.56
CA TYR A 149 4.91 12.57 6.98
C TYR A 149 5.69 11.40 6.36
N ALA A 150 5.60 10.18 6.90
CA ALA A 150 6.19 9.02 6.24
C ALA A 150 5.58 8.83 4.85
N THR A 151 4.24 8.86 4.76
CA THR A 151 3.51 8.75 3.50
C THR A 151 3.80 9.91 2.53
N LEU A 152 3.86 11.16 3.00
CA LEU A 152 4.22 12.29 2.15
C LEU A 152 5.65 12.22 1.62
N LEU A 153 6.60 11.75 2.42
CA LEU A 153 7.98 11.55 1.97
C LEU A 153 8.04 10.49 0.87
N GLY A 154 7.34 9.37 1.05
CA GLY A 154 7.21 8.34 0.02
C GLY A 154 6.59 8.91 -1.25
N LYS A 155 5.46 9.61 -1.14
CA LYS A 155 4.81 10.29 -2.27
C LYS A 155 5.78 11.21 -3.01
N ARG A 156 6.58 12.00 -2.28
CA ARG A 156 7.55 12.90 -2.88
C ARG A 156 8.64 12.16 -3.64
N LEU A 157 9.15 11.03 -3.13
CA LEU A 157 10.10 10.16 -3.85
C LEU A 157 9.51 9.65 -5.17
N THR A 158 8.24 9.22 -5.17
CA THR A 158 7.53 8.82 -6.39
C THR A 158 7.41 9.99 -7.38
N GLU A 159 7.03 11.18 -6.91
CA GLU A 159 6.86 12.36 -7.75
C GLU A 159 8.17 12.76 -8.45
N VAL A 160 9.27 12.90 -7.70
CA VAL A 160 10.55 13.33 -8.28
C VAL A 160 11.13 12.31 -9.26
N ARG A 161 10.85 11.01 -9.05
CA ARG A 161 11.17 9.95 -10.01
C ARG A 161 10.32 10.07 -11.28
N LYS A 162 8.99 10.12 -11.15
CA LYS A 162 8.07 10.16 -12.31
C LYS A 162 8.21 11.45 -13.12
N LEU A 163 8.60 12.56 -12.50
CA LEU A 163 8.92 13.83 -13.18
C LEU A 163 10.32 13.87 -13.79
N GLY A 164 11.16 12.85 -13.58
CA GLY A 164 12.53 12.82 -14.07
C GLY A 164 13.47 13.83 -13.41
N ILE A 165 13.10 14.39 -12.25
CA ILE A 165 13.95 15.31 -11.47
C ILE A 165 15.15 14.54 -10.91
N LEU A 166 14.89 13.35 -10.37
CA LEU A 166 15.91 12.39 -9.93
C LEU A 166 15.75 11.10 -10.75
N PRO A 167 16.24 11.08 -12.01
CA PRO A 167 15.96 10.00 -12.96
C PRO A 167 16.62 8.67 -12.60
N TYR A 168 17.57 8.69 -11.67
CA TYR A 168 18.27 7.50 -11.17
C TYR A 168 17.45 6.71 -10.14
N LEU A 169 16.32 7.23 -9.65
CA LEU A 169 15.51 6.53 -8.66
C LEU A 169 14.71 5.38 -9.29
N GLY A 170 14.71 4.23 -8.60
CA GLY A 170 13.85 3.09 -8.88
C GLY A 170 12.48 3.21 -8.20
N PRO A 171 11.51 2.34 -8.56
CA PRO A 171 10.17 2.41 -7.99
C PRO A 171 10.06 2.00 -6.51
N ASP A 172 10.94 1.12 -6.01
CA ASP A 172 10.92 0.66 -4.61
C ASP A 172 11.50 1.72 -3.65
N GLY A 173 10.85 1.90 -2.52
CA GLY A 173 11.21 2.87 -1.51
C GLY A 173 10.47 2.65 -0.20
N LYS A 174 11.13 3.02 0.90
CA LYS A 174 10.65 2.91 2.27
C LYS A 174 10.98 4.20 3.02
N THR A 175 10.10 4.61 3.89
CA THR A 175 10.21 5.84 4.67
C THR A 175 9.79 5.58 6.10
N GLN A 176 10.46 6.22 7.05
CA GLN A 176 10.16 6.09 8.47
C GLN A 176 10.38 7.42 9.18
N ILE A 177 9.39 7.83 9.95
CA ILE A 177 9.39 9.09 10.70
C ILE A 177 9.16 8.78 12.18
N THR A 178 10.03 9.32 13.03
CA THR A 178 9.89 9.29 14.49
C THR A 178 9.70 10.70 15.01
N ILE A 179 8.62 10.91 15.76
CA ILE A 179 8.27 12.19 16.38
C ILE A 179 8.32 12.05 17.90
N GLU A 180 8.88 13.06 18.55
CA GLU A 180 8.72 13.26 19.99
C GLU A 180 7.39 13.96 20.26
N TYR A 181 6.55 13.31 21.06
CA TYR A 181 5.26 13.81 21.51
C TYR A 181 5.33 14.23 22.97
N LYS A 182 4.63 15.30 23.31
CA LYS A 182 4.31 15.67 24.69
C LYS A 182 2.94 15.14 25.05
N ASN A 183 2.86 14.43 26.16
CA ASN A 183 1.58 14.03 26.72
C ASN A 183 0.99 15.19 27.56
N LYS A 184 0.00 15.90 27.02
CA LYS A 184 -0.73 16.95 27.74
C LYS A 184 -2.04 16.38 28.28
N GLY A 185 -1.98 15.70 29.43
CA GLY A 185 -3.17 15.31 30.18
C GLY A 185 -2.91 14.25 31.24
N SER A 186 -3.67 14.29 32.34
CA SER A 186 -3.69 13.22 33.36
C SER A 186 -4.25 11.89 32.81
N CYS A 187 -4.87 11.92 31.64
CA CYS A 187 -5.54 10.79 30.98
C CYS A 187 -5.17 10.60 29.50
N GLY A 188 -4.07 11.18 29.00
CA GLY A 188 -3.51 10.84 27.68
C GLY A 188 -4.28 11.30 26.44
N GLY A 189 -5.23 12.23 26.58
CA GLY A 189 -6.18 12.58 25.51
C GLY A 189 -5.71 13.61 24.47
N HIS A 190 -4.62 14.33 24.70
CA HIS A 190 -4.13 15.34 23.73
C HIS A 190 -2.62 15.21 23.51
N LEU A 191 -2.26 14.89 22.28
CA LEU A 191 -0.89 14.77 21.82
C LEU A 191 -0.45 16.11 21.27
N GLU A 192 0.53 16.73 21.90
CA GLU A 192 1.21 17.90 21.31
C GLU A 192 2.50 17.43 20.65
N THR A 193 2.59 17.60 19.33
CA THR A 193 3.83 17.38 18.58
C THR A 193 4.93 18.31 19.09
N PHE A 194 6.10 17.75 19.38
CA PHE A 194 7.25 18.54 19.81
C PHE A 194 8.29 18.74 18.71
N THR A 195 8.85 17.65 18.18
CA THR A 195 9.88 17.72 17.13
C THR A 195 9.97 16.40 16.35
N CYS A 196 10.39 16.47 15.10
CA CYS A 196 10.89 15.29 14.40
C CYS A 196 12.23 14.89 15.03
N SER A 197 12.32 13.67 15.55
CA SER A 197 13.53 13.14 16.19
C SER A 197 14.38 12.34 15.22
N TYR A 198 13.75 11.64 14.28
CA TYR A 198 14.44 10.82 13.28
C TYR A 198 13.62 10.74 11.99
N CYS A 199 14.31 10.86 10.86
CA CYS A 199 13.76 10.69 9.53
C CYS A 199 14.68 9.77 8.74
N SER A 200 14.14 8.68 8.21
CA SER A 200 14.86 7.73 7.36
C SER A 200 14.10 7.49 6.08
N TYR A 201 14.84 7.34 4.99
CA TYR A 201 14.33 6.84 3.74
C TYR A 201 15.37 5.92 3.10
N SER A 202 14.90 4.87 2.45
CA SER A 202 15.70 3.96 1.65
C SER A 202 15.00 3.82 0.31
N THR A 203 15.68 4.11 -0.79
CA THR A 203 15.09 4.07 -2.11
C THR A 203 15.98 3.30 -3.05
N GLN A 204 15.38 2.48 -3.91
CA GLN A 204 16.08 1.85 -5.02
C GLN A 204 16.68 2.93 -5.91
N HIS A 205 17.89 2.72 -6.41
CA HIS A 205 18.55 3.62 -7.33
C HIS A 205 19.42 2.85 -8.33
N ALA A 206 19.80 3.51 -9.42
CA ALA A 206 20.75 2.99 -10.39
C ALA A 206 22.15 2.80 -9.77
N GLU A 207 22.90 1.82 -10.28
CA GLU A 207 24.22 1.41 -9.74
C GLU A 207 25.30 2.49 -9.84
N ASP A 208 25.13 3.46 -10.75
CA ASP A 208 26.10 4.51 -11.05
C ASP A 208 26.06 5.71 -10.08
N ILE A 209 25.14 5.69 -9.10
CA ILE A 209 25.01 6.75 -8.10
C ILE A 209 25.93 6.51 -6.90
N ASN A 210 26.78 7.49 -6.62
CA ASN A 210 27.63 7.52 -5.43
C ASN A 210 26.93 8.23 -4.27
N MET A 211 26.81 7.57 -3.12
CA MET A 211 26.14 8.08 -1.91
C MET A 211 26.93 9.16 -1.15
N ASN A 212 28.17 9.46 -1.56
CA ASN A 212 29.07 10.36 -0.83
C ASN A 212 29.22 11.78 -1.44
N ASN A 213 28.37 12.15 -2.41
CA ASN A 213 28.36 13.50 -2.99
C ASN A 213 27.28 14.38 -2.37
#